data_AF-A0A9E4JCL7-F1
#
_entry.id   AF-A0A9E4JCL7-F1
#
_cell.length_a   1.000
_cell.length_b   1.000
_cell.length_c   1.000
_cell.angle_alpha   90.00
_cell.angle_beta   90.00
_cell.angle_gamma   90.00
#
_symmetry.space_group_name_H-M   'P 1'
#
loop_
_entity.id
_entity.type
_entity.pdbx_description
1 polymer ?
#
loop_
_entity_poly.entity_id
_entity_poly.type
_entity_poly.pdbx_seq_one_letter_code
_entity_poly.pdbx_strand_id
1 'polypeptide(L)'
;MFSLDTPSLAHLLGILALISYVITLLPTILRIVFPQTRQTGIPKILLKQRRLIGIISFGFAIAHGYLLVRQRSIDLFDLKTSWIYIQGVLTFTIFAILAITSNDWSVKKLKKNWKKIHQLTYFAIFLLTWHVWDKMSGHWTYITPIAMIFMTGTTVLFLVRMWMENQGKNKLKKPIFQKAISQKS
;
A
#
# COMPACT_ATOMS: atom_id res chain seq x y z
N MET A 1 -25.15 -20.64 -4.95
CA MET A 1 -24.73 -20.54 -6.36
C MET A 1 -23.68 -19.45 -6.47
N PHE A 2 -22.45 -19.79 -6.87
CA PHE A 2 -21.42 -18.79 -7.17
C PHE A 2 -21.75 -18.19 -8.54
N SER A 3 -22.33 -16.99 -8.58
CA SER A 3 -22.57 -16.24 -9.81
C SER A 3 -21.25 -15.64 -10.27
N LEU A 4 -20.74 -16.10 -11.41
CA LEU A 4 -19.45 -15.67 -11.93
C LEU A 4 -19.68 -14.51 -12.89
N ASP A 5 -19.82 -13.32 -12.31
CA ASP A 5 -20.11 -12.10 -13.06
C ASP A 5 -18.88 -11.62 -13.85
N THR A 6 -19.11 -11.05 -15.04
CA THR A 6 -18.04 -10.43 -15.81
C THR A 6 -17.50 -9.20 -15.05
N PRO A 7 -16.17 -9.07 -14.89
CA PRO A 7 -15.61 -7.96 -14.12
C PRO A 7 -15.89 -6.64 -14.85
N SER A 8 -16.54 -5.70 -14.15
CA SER A 8 -16.75 -4.35 -14.67
C SER A 8 -15.41 -3.64 -14.87
N LEU A 9 -15.38 -2.62 -15.74
CA LEU A 9 -14.17 -1.80 -15.94
C LEU A 9 -13.67 -1.17 -14.63
N ALA A 10 -14.59 -0.78 -13.74
CA ALA A 10 -14.23 -0.28 -12.41
C ALA A 10 -13.46 -1.34 -11.61
N HIS A 11 -13.91 -2.60 -11.63
CA HIS A 11 -13.24 -3.69 -10.94
C HIS A 11 -11.83 -3.95 -11.48
N LEU A 12 -11.67 -3.96 -12.81
CA LEU A 12 -10.36 -4.11 -13.46
C LEU A 12 -9.39 -2.99 -13.09
N LEU A 13 -9.85 -1.74 -13.08
CA LEU A 13 -9.02 -0.60 -12.67
C LEU A 13 -8.62 -0.70 -11.19
N GLY A 14 -9.52 -1.19 -10.33
CA GLY A 14 -9.20 -1.46 -8.92
C GLY A 14 -8.09 -2.51 -8.76
N ILE A 15 -8.16 -3.59 -9.54
CA ILE A 15 -7.13 -4.64 -9.56
C ILE A 15 -5.80 -4.09 -10.10
N LEU A 16 -5.82 -3.32 -11.18
CA LEU A 16 -4.61 -2.69 -11.73
C LEU A 16 -3.97 -1.70 -10.73
N ALA A 17 -4.78 -0.93 -10.00
CA ALA A 17 -4.30 -0.06 -8.94
C ALA A 17 -3.60 -0.87 -7.83
N LEU A 18 -4.21 -1.97 -7.41
CA LEU A 18 -3.68 -2.89 -6.40
C LEU A 18 -2.36 -3.54 -6.84
N ILE A 19 -2.32 -4.10 -8.06
CA ILE A 19 -1.11 -4.71 -8.62
C ILE A 19 0.03 -3.67 -8.69
N SER A 20 -0.26 -2.48 -9.20
CA SER A 20 0.74 -1.40 -9.30
C SER A 20 1.24 -0.96 -7.91
N TYR A 21 0.35 -0.90 -6.92
CA TYR A 21 0.71 -0.60 -5.53
C TYR A 21 1.63 -1.67 -4.94
N VAL A 22 1.30 -2.94 -5.15
CA VAL A 22 2.13 -4.09 -4.71
C VAL A 22 3.51 -4.04 -5.36
N ILE A 23 3.60 -3.75 -6.67
CA ILE A 23 4.87 -3.58 -7.39
C ILE A 23 5.69 -2.42 -6.80
N THR A 24 5.05 -1.37 -6.29
CA THR A 24 5.74 -0.26 -5.62
C THR A 24 6.40 -0.67 -4.29
N LEU A 25 5.84 -1.67 -3.60
CA LEU A 25 6.34 -2.15 -2.30
C LEU A 25 7.33 -3.32 -2.44
N LEU A 26 7.12 -4.19 -3.43
CA LEU A 26 7.88 -5.41 -3.69
C LEU A 26 9.41 -5.22 -3.61
N PRO A 27 10.04 -4.24 -4.28
CA PRO A 27 11.51 -4.10 -4.26
C PRO A 27 12.08 -3.88 -2.87
N THR A 28 11.31 -3.22 -2.00
CA THR A 28 11.73 -2.96 -0.62
C THR A 28 11.57 -4.20 0.25
N ILE A 29 10.50 -4.98 0.02
CA ILE A 29 10.24 -6.25 0.69
C ILE A 29 11.32 -7.27 0.31
N LEU A 30 11.57 -7.48 -0.99
CA LEU A 30 12.56 -8.43 -1.48
C LEU A 30 13.95 -8.15 -0.91
N ARG A 31 14.36 -6.88 -0.86
CA ARG A 31 15.70 -6.49 -0.37
C ARG A 31 15.93 -6.82 1.11
N ILE A 32 14.88 -6.83 1.93
CA ILE A 32 14.97 -7.06 3.38
C ILE A 32 14.72 -8.53 3.71
N VAL A 33 13.71 -9.16 3.08
CA VAL A 33 13.35 -10.57 3.34
C VAL A 33 14.33 -11.52 2.67
N PHE A 34 14.75 -11.23 1.43
CA PHE A 34 15.63 -12.09 0.65
C PHE A 34 16.92 -11.34 0.30
N PRO A 35 17.85 -11.19 1.26
CA PRO A 35 19.09 -10.44 1.04
C PRO A 35 19.97 -11.00 -0.09
N GLN A 36 19.81 -12.27 -0.49
CA GLN A 36 20.46 -12.83 -1.70
C GLN A 36 20.00 -12.17 -3.00
N THR A 37 18.77 -11.62 -3.05
CA THR A 37 18.25 -10.89 -4.24
C THR A 37 18.84 -9.49 -4.39
N ARG A 38 19.67 -9.00 -3.44
CA ARG A 38 20.36 -7.69 -3.59
C ARG A 38 21.25 -7.61 -4.81
N GLN A 39 21.77 -8.75 -5.26
CA GLN A 39 22.74 -8.83 -6.36
C GLN A 39 22.08 -8.92 -7.74
N THR A 40 20.77 -9.16 -7.80
CA THR A 40 20.06 -9.14 -9.08
C THR A 40 19.77 -7.70 -9.50
N GLY A 41 19.89 -7.38 -10.80
CA GLY A 41 19.65 -6.03 -11.31
C GLY A 41 18.19 -5.55 -11.21
N ILE A 42 17.25 -6.49 -11.09
CA ILE A 42 15.80 -6.25 -11.17
C ILE A 42 15.28 -5.37 -10.01
N PRO A 43 15.56 -5.65 -8.73
CA PRO A 43 15.17 -4.77 -7.62
C PRO A 43 15.73 -3.35 -7.74
N LYS A 44 16.91 -3.17 -8.33
CA LYS A 44 17.55 -1.84 -8.49
C LYS A 44 16.80 -0.97 -9.50
N ILE A 45 16.38 -1.56 -10.63
CA ILE A 45 15.58 -0.87 -11.66
C ILE A 45 14.21 -0.47 -11.08
N LEU A 46 13.54 -1.42 -10.41
CA LEU A 46 12.23 -1.17 -9.80
C LEU A 46 12.31 -0.10 -8.70
N LEU A 47 13.38 -0.06 -7.90
CA LEU A 47 13.58 1.00 -6.91
C LEU A 47 13.73 2.39 -7.57
N LYS A 48 14.38 2.47 -8.74
CA LYS A 48 14.52 3.73 -9.50
C LYS A 48 13.17 4.21 -10.03
N GLN A 49 12.32 3.29 -10.48
CA GLN A 49 10.99 3.60 -11.03
C GLN A 49 9.86 3.60 -9.99
N ARG A 50 10.15 3.28 -8.73
CA ARG A 50 9.18 3.18 -7.63
C ARG A 50 8.23 4.37 -7.53
N ARG A 51 8.76 5.58 -7.70
CA ARG A 51 7.96 6.82 -7.65
C ARG A 51 6.95 6.89 -8.78
N LEU A 52 7.36 6.53 -10.00
CA LEU A 52 6.49 6.54 -11.17
C LEU A 52 5.39 5.49 -11.04
N ILE A 53 5.74 4.27 -10.62
CA ILE A 53 4.78 3.16 -10.43
C ILE A 53 3.74 3.52 -9.35
N GLY A 54 4.17 4.17 -8.26
CA GLY A 54 3.25 4.65 -7.23
C GLY A 54 2.27 5.73 -7.74
N ILE A 55 2.73 6.64 -8.58
CA ILE A 55 1.87 7.66 -9.21
C ILE A 55 0.88 7.00 -10.19
N ILE A 56 1.34 6.03 -10.99
CA ILE A 56 0.48 5.25 -11.90
C ILE A 56 -0.60 4.48 -11.11
N SER A 57 -0.22 3.86 -9.99
CA SER A 57 -1.16 3.18 -9.09
C SER A 57 -2.26 4.13 -8.60
N PHE A 58 -1.89 5.36 -8.20
CA PHE A 58 -2.88 6.37 -7.82
C PHE A 58 -3.74 6.84 -9.01
N GLY A 59 -3.18 6.94 -10.21
CA GLY A 59 -3.95 7.22 -11.43
C GLY A 59 -5.04 6.17 -11.70
N PHE A 60 -4.72 4.89 -11.56
CA PHE A 60 -5.73 3.83 -11.64
C PHE A 60 -6.76 3.91 -10.50
N ALA A 61 -6.35 4.30 -9.28
CA ALA A 61 -7.27 4.50 -8.17
C ALA A 61 -8.26 5.65 -8.42
N ILE A 62 -7.83 6.75 -9.05
CA ILE A 62 -8.72 7.85 -9.48
C ILE A 62 -9.74 7.33 -10.50
N ALA A 63 -9.27 6.63 -11.53
CA ALA A 63 -10.15 6.11 -12.56
C ALA A 63 -11.16 5.09 -12.00
N HIS A 64 -10.72 4.23 -11.08
CA HIS A 64 -11.56 3.31 -10.33
C HIS A 64 -12.65 4.05 -9.52
N GLY A 65 -12.26 5.03 -8.70
CA GLY A 65 -13.19 5.81 -7.88
C GLY A 65 -14.20 6.59 -8.72
N TYR A 66 -13.75 7.23 -9.81
CA TYR A 66 -14.60 7.98 -10.73
C TYR A 66 -15.67 7.09 -11.39
N LEU A 67 -15.26 5.94 -11.94
CA LEU A 67 -16.21 5.02 -12.55
C LEU A 67 -17.19 4.44 -11.52
N LEU A 68 -16.74 4.16 -10.29
CA LEU A 68 -17.59 3.66 -9.23
C LEU A 68 -18.69 4.66 -8.87
N VAL A 69 -18.32 5.93 -8.64
CA VAL A 69 -19.27 7.01 -8.32
C VAL A 69 -20.29 7.18 -9.45
N ARG A 70 -19.83 7.14 -10.71
CA ARG A 70 -20.70 7.28 -11.89
C ARG A 70 -21.63 6.09 -12.09
N GLN A 71 -21.16 4.85 -11.89
CA GLN A 71 -21.96 3.63 -12.10
C GLN A 71 -23.01 3.42 -11.01
N ARG A 72 -22.71 3.86 -9.79
CA ARG A 72 -23.56 3.63 -8.61
C ARG A 72 -24.35 4.87 -8.18
N SER A 73 -24.21 5.99 -8.92
CA SER A 73 -24.81 7.28 -8.59
C SER A 73 -24.62 7.64 -7.10
N ILE A 74 -23.38 7.46 -6.61
CA ILE A 74 -23.06 7.57 -5.19
C ILE A 74 -23.23 9.03 -4.77
N ASP A 75 -24.19 9.28 -3.88
CA ASP A 75 -24.29 10.55 -3.18
C ASP A 75 -23.41 10.51 -1.92
N LEU A 76 -22.30 11.25 -1.95
CA LEU A 76 -21.38 11.36 -0.81
C LEU A 76 -21.93 12.30 0.29
N PHE A 77 -22.97 13.08 0.02
CA PHE A 77 -23.62 13.92 1.03
C PHE A 77 -24.64 13.15 1.85
N ASP A 78 -25.11 12.00 1.37
CA ASP A 78 -25.91 11.08 2.18
C ASP A 78 -25.01 10.33 3.18
N LEU A 79 -25.31 10.51 4.47
CA LEU A 79 -24.54 9.91 5.57
C LEU A 79 -24.54 8.38 5.53
N LYS A 80 -25.64 7.75 5.11
CA LYS A 80 -25.72 6.27 5.02
C LYS A 80 -24.83 5.75 3.91
N THR A 81 -24.92 6.35 2.73
CA THR A 81 -24.07 6.02 1.58
C THR A 81 -22.60 6.29 1.89
N SER A 82 -22.27 7.44 2.47
CA SER A 82 -20.90 7.77 2.87
C SER A 82 -20.30 6.79 3.87
N TRP A 83 -21.09 6.31 4.84
CA TRP A 83 -20.62 5.30 5.80
C TRP A 83 -20.25 3.99 5.11
N ILE A 84 -21.02 3.56 4.09
CA ILE A 84 -20.74 2.33 3.34
C ILE A 84 -19.41 2.43 2.57
N TYR A 85 -19.06 3.61 2.05
CA TYR A 85 -17.86 3.81 1.24
C TYR A 85 -16.68 4.42 2.00
N ILE A 86 -16.81 4.68 3.29
CA ILE A 86 -15.81 5.39 4.11
C ILE A 86 -14.41 4.76 4.02
N GLN A 87 -14.32 3.43 4.02
CA GLN A 87 -13.05 2.70 3.92
C GLN A 87 -12.33 2.99 2.59
N GLY A 88 -13.10 3.04 1.49
CA GLY A 88 -12.57 3.34 0.16
C GLY A 88 -12.11 4.79 0.07
N VAL A 89 -12.92 5.73 0.58
CA VAL A 89 -12.58 7.16 0.63
C VAL A 89 -11.31 7.38 1.47
N LEU A 90 -11.23 6.80 2.68
CA LEU A 90 -10.05 6.91 3.54
C LEU A 90 -8.79 6.36 2.87
N THR A 91 -8.89 5.18 2.24
CA THR A 91 -7.78 4.57 1.50
C THR A 91 -7.34 5.47 0.35
N PHE A 92 -8.29 6.02 -0.39
CA PHE A 92 -8.05 6.95 -1.49
C PHE A 92 -7.38 8.24 -1.00
N THR A 93 -7.84 8.82 0.10
CA THR A 93 -7.25 10.03 0.70
C THR A 93 -5.79 9.79 1.12
N ILE A 94 -5.48 8.65 1.73
CA ILE A 94 -4.10 8.31 2.09
C ILE A 94 -3.23 8.20 0.84
N PHE A 95 -3.71 7.52 -0.21
CA PHE A 95 -2.96 7.43 -1.47
C PHE A 95 -2.80 8.78 -2.16
N ALA A 96 -3.80 9.67 -2.08
CA ALA A 96 -3.69 11.03 -2.62
C ALA A 96 -2.57 11.81 -1.92
N ILE A 97 -2.51 11.77 -0.58
CA ILE A 97 -1.44 12.42 0.18
C ILE A 97 -0.07 11.86 -0.21
N LEU A 98 0.05 10.54 -0.33
CA LEU A 98 1.29 9.88 -0.73
C LEU A 98 1.69 10.26 -2.16
N ALA A 99 0.76 10.32 -3.10
CA ALA A 99 1.02 10.68 -4.49
C ALA A 99 1.42 12.15 -4.63
N ILE A 100 0.70 13.07 -3.98
CA ILE A 100 1.01 14.51 -3.99
C ILE A 100 2.39 14.77 -3.37
N THR A 101 2.75 14.04 -2.30
CA THR A 101 4.05 14.18 -1.65
C THR A 101 5.16 13.32 -2.28
N SER A 102 4.85 12.58 -3.35
CA SER A 102 5.81 11.84 -4.16
C SER A 102 6.46 12.76 -5.21
N ASN A 103 7.05 13.88 -4.77
CA ASN A 103 7.85 14.75 -5.64
C ASN A 103 9.12 15.31 -4.98
N ASP A 104 10.12 15.65 -5.79
CA ASP A 104 11.44 16.08 -5.29
C ASP A 104 11.35 17.37 -4.49
N TRP A 105 10.42 18.25 -4.86
CA TRP A 105 10.14 19.47 -4.12
C TRP A 105 9.63 19.17 -2.70
N SER A 106 8.70 18.24 -2.55
CA SER A 106 8.13 17.80 -1.27
C SER A 106 9.18 17.10 -0.41
N VAL A 107 10.03 16.27 -1.01
CA VAL A 107 11.16 15.64 -0.31
C VAL A 107 12.11 16.69 0.26
N LYS A 108 12.48 17.68 -0.57
CA LYS A 108 13.38 18.78 -0.16
C LYS A 108 12.75 19.70 0.89
N LYS A 109 11.46 20.01 0.76
CA LYS A 109 10.73 20.92 1.65
C LYS A 109 10.41 20.29 3.01
N LEU A 110 9.91 19.05 3.02
CA LEU A 110 9.39 18.38 4.22
C LEU A 110 10.48 17.61 5.00
N LYS A 111 11.62 17.28 4.39
CA LYS A 111 12.79 16.65 5.02
C LYS A 111 12.39 15.46 5.92
N LYS A 112 12.57 15.57 7.25
CA LYS A 112 12.26 14.52 8.23
C LYS A 112 10.75 14.19 8.29
N ASN A 113 9.89 15.17 8.04
CA ASN A 113 8.43 14.98 8.04
C ASN A 113 7.95 14.23 6.80
N TRP A 114 8.68 14.30 5.68
CA TRP A 114 8.37 13.53 4.48
C TRP A 114 8.33 12.02 4.80
N LYS A 115 9.31 11.54 5.57
CA LYS A 115 9.37 10.14 6.00
C LYS A 115 8.20 9.77 6.91
N LYS A 116 7.74 10.68 7.79
CA LYS A 116 6.56 10.45 8.63
C LYS A 116 5.28 10.35 7.80
N ILE A 117 5.11 11.20 6.80
CA ILE A 117 3.96 11.13 5.88
C ILE A 117 3.98 9.81 5.10
N HIS A 118 5.16 9.40 4.62
CA HIS A 118 5.29 8.13 3.91
C HIS A 118 5.18 6.89 4.81
N GLN A 119 5.15 7.06 6.15
CA GLN A 119 4.73 5.99 7.05
C GLN A 119 3.21 5.75 7.00
N LEU A 120 2.41 6.63 6.39
CA LEU A 120 0.99 6.35 6.15
C LEU A 120 0.80 5.13 5.23
N THR A 121 1.81 4.74 4.44
CA THR A 121 1.82 3.46 3.70
C THR A 121 1.58 2.26 4.63
N TYR A 122 2.05 2.30 5.89
CA TYR A 122 1.77 1.24 6.86
C TYR A 122 0.28 1.16 7.17
N PHE A 123 -0.42 2.29 7.32
CA PHE A 123 -1.86 2.29 7.51
C PHE A 123 -2.63 1.95 6.23
N ALA A 124 -2.14 2.45 5.09
CA ALA A 124 -2.76 2.25 3.79
C ALA A 124 -2.88 0.78 3.40
N ILE A 125 -1.87 -0.06 3.68
CA ILE A 125 -1.93 -1.48 3.33
C ILE A 125 -3.02 -2.22 4.13
N PHE A 126 -3.20 -1.91 5.42
CA PHE A 126 -4.26 -2.50 6.23
C PHE A 126 -5.64 -2.01 5.79
N LEU A 127 -5.79 -0.69 5.59
CA LEU A 127 -7.04 -0.09 5.12
C LEU A 127 -7.44 -0.62 3.75
N LEU A 128 -6.49 -0.78 2.83
CA LEU A 128 -6.73 -1.36 1.52
C LEU A 128 -7.13 -2.84 1.62
N THR A 129 -6.46 -3.64 2.45
CA THR A 129 -6.83 -5.05 2.66
C THR A 129 -8.23 -5.17 3.22
N TRP A 130 -8.58 -4.34 4.22
CA TRP A 130 -9.93 -4.29 4.77
C TRP A 130 -10.93 -3.92 3.67
N HIS A 131 -10.69 -2.80 2.96
CA HIS A 131 -11.58 -2.31 1.92
C HIS A 131 -11.88 -3.38 0.86
N VAL A 132 -10.84 -4.07 0.36
CA VAL A 132 -11.01 -5.12 -0.65
C VAL A 132 -11.75 -6.32 -0.05
N TRP A 133 -11.43 -6.73 1.18
CA TRP A 133 -12.14 -7.82 1.85
C TRP A 133 -13.63 -7.54 2.00
N ASP A 134 -13.99 -6.36 2.52
CA ASP A 134 -15.37 -5.92 2.71
C ASP A 134 -16.13 -5.87 1.37
N LYS A 135 -15.56 -5.24 0.35
CA LYS A 135 -16.24 -5.06 -0.95
C LYS A 135 -16.30 -6.31 -1.81
N MET A 136 -15.41 -7.28 -1.61
CA MET A 136 -15.48 -8.58 -2.29
C MET A 136 -16.30 -9.61 -1.52
N SER A 137 -16.63 -9.34 -0.25
CA SER A 137 -17.48 -10.24 0.53
C SER A 137 -18.88 -10.31 -0.09
N GLY A 138 -19.25 -11.48 -0.61
CA GLY A 138 -20.54 -11.73 -1.25
C GLY A 138 -20.59 -11.54 -2.77
N HIS A 139 -19.56 -10.98 -3.41
CA HIS A 139 -19.50 -10.77 -4.88
C HIS A 139 -18.24 -11.41 -5.46
N TRP A 140 -18.30 -12.73 -5.70
CA TRP A 140 -17.15 -13.53 -6.13
C TRP A 140 -17.04 -13.60 -7.65
N THR A 141 -15.99 -13.01 -8.23
CA THR A 141 -15.59 -13.21 -9.63
C THR A 141 -14.43 -14.21 -9.69
N TYR A 142 -14.15 -14.84 -10.83
CA TYR A 142 -12.97 -15.72 -11.00
C TYR A 142 -11.63 -15.09 -10.57
N ILE A 143 -11.52 -13.76 -10.68
CA ILE A 143 -10.28 -13.03 -10.39
C ILE A 143 -10.17 -12.68 -8.89
N THR A 144 -11.28 -12.64 -8.14
CA THR A 144 -11.26 -12.17 -6.74
C THR A 144 -10.47 -13.09 -5.80
N PRO A 145 -10.56 -14.45 -5.85
CA PRO A 145 -9.75 -15.30 -4.98
C PRO A 145 -8.25 -15.09 -5.19
N ILE A 146 -7.84 -14.94 -6.46
CA ILE A 146 -6.44 -14.69 -6.83
C ILE A 146 -5.99 -13.35 -6.22
N ALA A 147 -6.76 -12.29 -6.44
CA ALA A 147 -6.46 -10.97 -5.89
C ALA A 147 -6.37 -11.00 -4.35
N MET A 148 -7.25 -11.75 -3.67
CA MET A 148 -7.25 -11.89 -2.20
C MET A 148 -6.01 -12.64 -1.69
N ILE A 149 -5.57 -13.71 -2.38
CA ILE A 149 -4.33 -14.42 -2.02
C ILE A 149 -3.12 -13.50 -2.20
N PHE A 150 -3.04 -12.77 -3.31
CA PHE A 150 -1.96 -11.81 -3.53
C PHE A 150 -1.99 -10.68 -2.47
N MET A 151 -3.16 -10.18 -2.10
CA MET A 151 -3.32 -9.11 -1.12
C MET A 151 -2.94 -9.57 0.30
N THR A 152 -3.40 -10.75 0.71
CA THR A 152 -3.05 -11.32 2.01
C THR A 152 -1.55 -11.64 2.07
N GLY A 153 -1.00 -12.26 1.02
CA GLY A 153 0.44 -12.54 0.92
C GLY A 153 1.30 -11.29 1.00
N THR A 154 0.94 -10.22 0.28
CA THR A 154 1.67 -8.95 0.31
C THR A 154 1.56 -8.23 1.64
N THR A 155 0.39 -8.29 2.30
CA THR A 155 0.22 -7.78 3.67
C THR A 155 1.13 -8.53 4.64
N VAL A 156 1.13 -9.86 4.61
CA VAL A 156 1.99 -10.69 5.48
C VAL A 156 3.47 -10.41 5.23
N LEU A 157 3.91 -10.39 3.96
CA LEU A 157 5.30 -10.07 3.62
C LEU A 157 5.71 -8.67 4.10
N PHE A 158 4.80 -7.70 4.02
CA PHE A 158 5.04 -6.36 4.52
C PHE A 158 5.14 -6.33 6.06
N LEU A 159 4.36 -7.12 6.77
CA LEU A 159 4.47 -7.29 8.24
C LEU A 159 5.78 -7.96 8.64
N VAL A 160 6.17 -9.03 7.94
CA VAL A 160 7.46 -9.72 8.16
C VAL A 160 8.62 -8.75 7.94
N ARG A 161 8.58 -7.97 6.85
CA ARG A 161 9.54 -6.90 6.59
C ARG A 161 9.58 -5.87 7.73
N MET A 162 8.42 -5.42 8.21
CA MET A 162 8.30 -4.46 9.32
C MET A 162 8.92 -5.02 10.61
N TRP A 163 8.63 -6.28 10.92
CA TRP A 163 9.19 -6.97 12.09
C TRP A 163 10.72 -7.07 12.00
N MET A 164 11.27 -7.50 10.86
CA MET A 164 12.72 -7.56 10.65
C MET A 164 13.39 -6.19 10.77
N GLU A 165 12.78 -5.14 10.22
CA GLU A 165 13.32 -3.78 10.29
C GLU A 165 13.38 -3.28 11.76
N ASN A 166 12.37 -3.61 12.57
CA ASN A 166 12.34 -3.27 13.99
C ASN A 166 13.35 -4.10 14.81
N GLN A 167 13.52 -5.38 14.49
CA GLN A 167 14.53 -6.22 15.14
C GLN A 167 15.96 -5.74 14.87
N GLY A 168 16.25 -5.29 13.65
CA GLY A 168 17.54 -4.69 13.32
C GLY A 168 17.84 -3.42 14.13
N LYS A 169 16.84 -2.55 14.31
CA LYS A 169 16.96 -1.34 15.15
C LYS A 169 17.17 -1.67 16.62
N ASN A 170 16.47 -2.68 17.15
CA ASN A 170 16.62 -3.12 18.54
C ASN A 170 17.98 -3.75 18.82
N LYS A 171 18.50 -4.56 17.88
CA LYS A 171 19.85 -5.14 17.96
C LYS A 171 20.95 -4.07 18.00
N LEU A 172 20.78 -2.96 17.29
CA LEU A 172 21.74 -1.84 17.28
C LEU A 172 21.65 -0.96 18.55
N LYS A 173 20.46 -0.80 19.14
CA LYS A 173 20.28 0.03 20.36
C LYS A 173 20.84 -0.62 21.63
N LYS A 174 20.72 -1.95 21.77
CA LYS A 174 21.21 -2.70 22.96
C LYS A 174 22.69 -2.43 23.30
N PRO A 175 23.66 -2.58 22.36
CA PRO A 175 25.08 -2.38 22.67
C PRO A 175 25.45 -0.90 22.92
N ILE A 176 24.78 0.05 22.26
CA ILE A 176 25.00 1.49 22.51
C ILE A 176 24.56 1.87 23.93
N PHE A 177 23.39 1.38 24.36
CA PHE A 177 22.87 1.62 25.70
C PHE A 177 23.77 1.00 26.79
N GLN A 178 24.25 -0.24 26.58
CA GLN A 178 25.20 -0.88 27.49
C GLN A 178 26.53 -0.12 27.59
N LYS A 179 27.07 0.37 26.45
CA LYS A 179 28.29 1.18 26.43
C LYS A 179 28.14 2.52 27.14
N ALA A 180 26.97 3.17 27.02
CA ALA A 180 26.68 4.42 27.71
C ALA A 180 26.54 4.25 29.24
N ILE A 181 26.03 3.11 29.71
CA ILE A 181 25.96 2.79 31.15
C ILE A 181 27.38 2.51 31.70
N SER A 182 28.18 1.72 30.98
CA SER A 182 29.55 1.37 31.39
C SER A 182 30.52 2.55 31.44
N GLN A 183 30.26 3.65 30.73
CA GLN A 183 31.08 4.88 30.80
C GLN A 183 30.68 5.81 31.94
N LYS A 184 29.59 5.50 32.66
CA LYS A 184 29.03 6.33 33.74
C LYS A 184 29.22 5.71 35.14
N SER A 185 29.78 4.50 35.20
CA SER A 185 30.23 3.77 36.40
C SER A 185 31.74 3.82 36.50
#